data_AF-A0A2A4HU18-F1
#
_entry.id   AF-A0A2A4HU18-F1
#
_cell.length_a   1.000
_cell.length_b   1.000
_cell.length_c   1.000
_cell.angle_alpha   90.00
_cell.angle_beta   90.00
_cell.angle_gamma   90.00
#
_symmetry.space_group_name_H-M   'P 1'
#
loop_
_entity.id
_entity.type
_entity.pdbx_description
1 polymer ?
#
loop_
_entity_poly.entity_id
_entity_poly.type
_entity_poly.pdbx_seq_one_letter_code
_entity_poly.pdbx_strand_id
1 'polypeptide(L)'
;MKATFSMRAAFMLLVTPIAASALAQGSRPAASAVKSGSGSGTITAVDAKGGTVTIKHGPIPTIGWPAMTMTFRASPPTLLKGLRSGQRVAFTAKAKGMTAEVTAISPH
;
A
#
# COMPACT_ATOMS: atom_id res chain seq x y z
N MET A 1 -56.63 45.05 -42.02
CA MET A 1 -57.56 44.60 -40.98
C MET A 1 -56.83 43.52 -40.16
N LYS A 2 -56.10 43.84 -39.09
CA LYS A 2 -56.56 44.08 -37.69
C LYS A 2 -57.58 43.03 -37.22
N ALA A 3 -57.13 42.06 -36.43
CA ALA A 3 -57.87 41.31 -35.39
C ALA A 3 -57.04 40.06 -35.00
N THR A 4 -56.84 39.64 -33.76
CA THR A 4 -56.87 40.28 -32.43
C THR A 4 -56.19 39.28 -31.50
N PHE A 5 -55.42 39.79 -30.56
CA PHE A 5 -54.76 39.03 -29.49
C PHE A 5 -55.79 38.59 -28.44
N SER A 6 -55.46 37.49 -27.74
CA SER A 6 -55.74 37.23 -26.30
C SER A 6 -56.60 35.99 -26.01
N MET A 7 -55.95 34.95 -25.48
CA MET A 7 -56.46 34.27 -24.29
C MET A 7 -55.28 33.83 -23.42
N ARG A 8 -55.33 34.30 -22.17
CA ARG A 8 -54.38 34.05 -21.10
C ARG A 8 -54.52 32.62 -20.58
N ALA A 9 -53.40 31.97 -20.31
CA ALA A 9 -53.30 31.03 -19.19
C ALA A 9 -51.86 31.07 -18.68
N ALA A 10 -51.68 31.66 -17.50
CA ALA A 10 -50.44 31.63 -16.75
C ALA A 10 -50.19 30.20 -16.26
N PHE A 11 -49.04 29.65 -16.62
CA PHE A 11 -48.52 28.43 -16.03
C PHE A 11 -47.24 28.80 -15.29
N MET A 12 -47.35 28.95 -13.98
CA MET A 12 -46.22 29.16 -13.08
C MET A 12 -46.33 28.11 -11.98
N LEU A 13 -45.49 27.08 -12.03
CA LEU A 13 -44.94 26.49 -10.80
C LEU A 13 -43.71 25.58 -11.08
N LEU A 14 -42.60 26.00 -10.48
CA LEU A 14 -41.39 25.25 -10.07
C LEU A 14 -40.61 24.45 -11.14
N VAL A 15 -39.66 25.14 -11.79
CA VAL A 15 -38.41 24.49 -12.22
C VAL A 15 -37.48 24.46 -11.00
N THR A 16 -37.34 23.30 -10.38
CA THR A 16 -36.21 23.01 -9.49
C THR A 16 -35.00 22.65 -10.35
N PRO A 17 -33.91 23.43 -10.35
CA PRO A 17 -32.65 22.94 -10.89
C PRO A 17 -32.12 21.89 -9.89
N ILE A 18 -32.02 20.64 -10.32
CA ILE A 18 -31.23 19.64 -9.61
C ILE A 18 -29.78 20.09 -9.72
N ALA A 19 -29.23 20.62 -8.63
CA ALA A 19 -27.80 20.83 -8.50
C ALA A 19 -27.11 19.46 -8.46
N ALA A 20 -26.69 18.96 -9.61
CA ALA A 20 -25.82 17.80 -9.73
C ALA A 20 -24.38 18.22 -9.39
N SER A 21 -24.11 18.39 -8.10
CA SER A 21 -22.75 18.55 -7.57
C SER A 21 -22.51 17.52 -6.47
N ALA A 22 -21.32 16.94 -6.51
CA ALA A 22 -20.69 16.11 -5.48
C ALA A 22 -21.01 14.61 -5.44
N LEU A 23 -20.68 13.87 -6.51
CA LEU A 23 -20.19 12.48 -6.39
C LEU A 23 -19.03 12.22 -7.35
N ALA A 24 -18.02 13.09 -7.32
CA ALA A 24 -16.70 12.83 -7.88
C ALA A 24 -15.65 12.82 -6.77
N GLN A 25 -15.94 12.17 -5.64
CA GLN A 25 -14.88 11.68 -4.77
C GLN A 25 -14.39 10.36 -5.36
N GLY A 26 -13.65 10.48 -6.47
CA GLY A 26 -12.84 9.39 -6.97
C GLY A 26 -11.98 8.88 -5.82
N SER A 27 -12.05 7.58 -5.57
CA SER A 27 -11.27 6.83 -4.60
C SER A 27 -9.79 7.14 -4.84
N ARG A 28 -9.25 8.15 -4.14
CA ARG A 28 -7.81 8.36 -4.09
C ARG A 28 -7.25 7.08 -3.48
N PRO A 29 -6.28 6.39 -4.11
CA PRO A 29 -5.57 5.31 -3.45
C PRO A 29 -5.05 5.88 -2.13
N ALA A 30 -5.54 5.37 -1.00
CA ALA A 30 -4.99 5.71 0.29
C ALA A 30 -3.49 5.39 0.20
N ALA A 31 -2.65 6.43 0.27
CA ALA A 31 -1.22 6.24 0.23
C ALA A 31 -0.86 5.21 1.30
N SER A 32 -0.30 4.06 0.88
CA SER A 32 0.00 2.99 1.82
C SER A 32 0.99 3.54 2.85
N ALA A 33 0.54 3.62 4.11
CA ALA A 33 1.37 4.07 5.21
C ALA A 33 2.58 3.15 5.35
N VAL A 34 3.76 3.73 5.57
CA VAL A 34 4.97 2.96 5.82
C VAL A 34 4.91 2.43 7.25
N LYS A 35 5.00 1.11 7.42
CA LYS A 35 5.08 0.45 8.72
C LYS A 35 6.47 -0.15 8.91
N SER A 36 6.94 -0.22 10.15
CA SER A 36 8.22 -0.87 10.48
C SER A 36 8.01 -1.94 11.53
N GLY A 37 8.83 -2.98 11.50
CA GLY A 37 8.71 -4.11 12.43
C GLY A 37 9.93 -4.99 12.45
N SER A 38 10.20 -5.56 13.61
CA SER A 38 11.28 -6.53 13.79
C SER A 38 10.73 -7.94 13.71
N GLY A 39 11.49 -8.82 13.07
CA GLY A 39 11.18 -10.23 12.92
C GLY A 39 12.42 -11.08 13.19
N SER A 40 12.18 -12.37 13.40
CA SER A 40 13.23 -13.38 13.41
C SER A 40 12.85 -14.50 12.45
N GLY A 41 13.85 -15.20 11.93
CA GLY A 41 13.61 -16.24 10.93
C GLY A 41 14.86 -16.97 10.51
N THR A 42 14.70 -17.82 9.50
CA THR A 42 15.78 -18.54 8.85
C THR A 42 15.88 -18.10 7.40
N ILE A 43 17.08 -17.72 6.97
CA ILE A 43 17.35 -17.40 5.56
C ILE A 43 17.17 -18.67 4.72
N THR A 44 16.37 -18.61 3.67
CA THR A 44 16.20 -19.71 2.71
C THR A 44 16.99 -19.47 1.43
N ALA A 45 17.18 -18.21 1.03
CA ALA A 45 17.98 -17.81 -0.14
C ALA A 45 18.60 -16.42 0.06
N VAL A 46 19.77 -16.19 -0.53
CA VAL A 46 20.42 -14.87 -0.60
C VAL A 46 20.81 -14.60 -2.05
N ASP A 47 20.34 -13.50 -2.60
CA ASP A 47 20.84 -12.94 -3.85
C ASP A 47 21.57 -11.62 -3.55
N ALA A 48 22.87 -11.75 -3.28
CA ALA A 48 23.71 -10.60 -2.98
C ALA A 48 23.91 -9.67 -4.19
N LYS A 49 23.75 -10.18 -5.43
CA LYS A 49 23.89 -9.37 -6.65
C LYS A 49 22.63 -8.54 -6.89
N GLY A 50 21.45 -9.13 -6.73
CA GLY A 50 20.17 -8.43 -6.81
C GLY A 50 19.79 -7.66 -5.54
N GLY A 51 20.54 -7.85 -4.44
CA GLY A 51 20.29 -7.18 -3.17
C GLY A 51 19.02 -7.67 -2.49
N THR A 52 18.70 -8.96 -2.59
CA THR A 52 17.50 -9.54 -1.98
C THR A 52 17.82 -10.75 -1.09
N VAL A 53 16.97 -10.99 -0.10
CA VAL A 53 17.07 -12.13 0.82
C VAL A 53 15.69 -12.72 1.06
N THR A 54 15.58 -14.04 0.98
CA THR A 54 14.35 -14.76 1.30
C THR A 54 14.46 -15.32 2.70
N ILE A 55 13.48 -15.02 3.56
CA ILE A 55 13.47 -15.41 4.96
C ILE A 55 12.16 -16.11 5.27
N LYS A 56 12.24 -17.32 5.84
CA LYS A 56 11.13 -17.95 6.56
C LYS A 56 11.04 -17.31 7.94
N HIS A 57 10.18 -16.31 8.08
CA HIS A 57 10.07 -15.50 9.29
C HIS A 57 8.88 -15.91 10.16
N GLY A 58 8.99 -15.66 11.46
CA GLY A 58 7.86 -15.71 12.39
C GLY A 58 6.91 -14.52 12.22
N PRO A 59 5.84 -14.43 13.03
CA PRO A 59 4.91 -13.30 12.95
C PRO A 59 5.60 -11.95 13.20
N ILE A 60 5.15 -10.90 12.50
CA ILE A 60 5.59 -9.51 12.70
C ILE A 60 4.34 -8.67 13.04
N PRO A 61 3.93 -8.62 14.32
CA PRO A 61 2.65 -8.02 14.72
C PRO A 61 2.54 -6.53 14.39
N THR A 62 3.64 -5.78 14.43
CA THR A 62 3.64 -4.32 14.18
C THR A 62 3.28 -3.97 12.74
N ILE A 63 3.55 -4.87 11.79
CA ILE A 63 3.18 -4.71 10.38
C ILE A 63 1.89 -5.50 10.05
N GLY A 64 1.52 -6.47 10.89
CA GLY A 64 0.35 -7.32 10.73
C GLY A 64 0.60 -8.53 9.84
N TRP A 65 1.85 -9.00 9.74
CA TRP A 65 2.20 -10.17 8.94
C TRP A 65 2.23 -11.45 9.78
N PRO A 66 1.62 -12.55 9.31
CA PRO A 66 1.75 -13.86 9.94
C PRO A 66 3.16 -14.44 9.71
N ALA A 67 3.43 -15.61 10.29
CA ALA A 67 4.61 -16.38 9.93
C ALA A 67 4.50 -16.83 8.46
N MET A 68 5.50 -16.51 7.64
CA MET A 68 5.53 -16.86 6.22
C MET A 68 6.96 -16.84 5.67
N THR A 69 7.12 -17.30 4.43
CA THR A 69 8.37 -17.17 3.68
C THR A 69 8.21 -16.04 2.67
N MET A 70 9.05 -15.01 2.77
CA MET A 70 8.97 -13.84 1.89
C MET A 70 10.36 -13.36 1.48
N THR A 71 10.45 -12.84 0.25
CA THR A 71 11.66 -12.17 -0.25
C THR A 71 11.61 -10.68 0.07
N PHE A 72 12.68 -10.19 0.66
CA PHE A 72 12.87 -8.81 1.05
C PHE A 72 14.00 -8.19 0.24
N ARG A 73 13.85 -6.92 -0.13
CA ARG A 73 14.97 -6.14 -0.65
C ARG A 73 15.82 -5.63 0.50
N ALA A 74 17.14 -5.75 0.41
CA ALA A 74 18.04 -5.20 1.42
C ALA A 74 18.36 -3.73 1.09
N SER A 75 18.22 -2.87 2.09
CA SER A 75 18.44 -1.43 1.98
C SER A 75 19.26 -0.96 3.18
N PRO A 76 20.60 -0.85 3.07
CA PRO A 76 21.43 -1.05 1.86
C PRO A 76 21.70 -2.54 1.51
N PRO A 77 22.05 -2.87 0.25
CA PRO A 77 22.39 -4.25 -0.16
C PRO A 77 23.60 -4.84 0.59
N THR A 78 24.48 -4.00 1.13
CA THR A 78 25.65 -4.42 1.91
C THR A 78 25.30 -5.19 3.18
N LEU A 79 24.06 -5.08 3.66
CA LEU A 79 23.51 -5.87 4.75
C LEU A 79 23.56 -7.39 4.50
N LEU A 80 23.62 -7.81 3.22
CA LEU A 80 23.62 -9.23 2.86
C LEU A 80 25.02 -9.87 2.88
N LYS A 81 26.08 -9.09 3.11
CA LYS A 81 27.44 -9.61 3.12
C LYS A 81 27.63 -10.63 4.25
N GLY A 82 28.15 -11.80 3.90
CA GLY A 82 28.42 -12.89 4.86
C GLY A 82 27.19 -13.68 5.30
N LEU A 83 25.99 -13.33 4.82
CA LEU A 83 24.78 -14.11 5.08
C LEU A 83 24.66 -15.29 4.11
N ARG A 84 24.04 -16.37 4.56
CA ARG A 84 23.84 -17.59 3.76
C ARG A 84 22.53 -18.29 4.12
N SER A 85 22.04 -19.11 3.21
CA SER A 85 20.89 -19.99 3.47
C SER A 85 21.13 -20.91 4.67
N GLY A 86 20.06 -21.20 5.41
CA GLY A 86 20.08 -21.98 6.65
C GLY A 86 20.41 -21.17 7.91
N GLN A 87 20.86 -19.92 7.78
CA GLN A 87 21.25 -19.10 8.93
C GLN A 87 20.01 -18.52 9.64
N ARG A 88 19.99 -18.59 10.98
CA ARG A 88 19.02 -17.84 11.79
C ARG A 88 19.44 -16.39 11.90
N VAL A 89 18.47 -15.50 11.75
CA VAL A 89 18.69 -14.05 11.79
C VAL A 89 17.57 -13.34 12.56
N ALA A 90 17.93 -12.22 13.16
CA ALA A 90 17.01 -11.15 13.53
C ALA A 90 17.08 -10.05 12.47
N PHE A 91 15.96 -9.44 12.13
CA PHE A 91 15.91 -8.39 11.12
C PHE A 91 14.85 -7.33 11.43
N THR A 92 15.01 -6.15 10.85
CA THR A 92 14.01 -5.08 10.84
C THR A 92 13.59 -4.83 9.41
N ALA A 93 12.27 -4.85 9.16
CA ALA A 93 11.66 -4.57 7.87
C ALA A 93 10.86 -3.26 7.90
N LYS A 94 10.90 -2.52 6.80
CA LYS A 94 10.00 -1.43 6.47
C LYS A 94 9.09 -1.87 5.34
N ALA A 95 7.78 -1.77 5.55
CA ALA A 95 6.76 -2.17 4.59
C ALA A 95 5.96 -0.96 4.11
N LYS A 96 5.73 -0.85 2.80
CA LYS A 96 4.85 0.13 2.19
C LYS A 96 3.86 -0.59 1.27
N GLY A 97 2.68 -0.92 1.79
CA GLY A 97 1.75 -1.78 1.07
C GLY A 97 2.33 -3.19 0.91
N MET A 98 2.51 -3.65 -0.33
CA MET A 98 3.09 -4.97 -0.63
C MET A 98 4.61 -4.97 -0.77
N THR A 99 5.28 -3.81 -0.77
CA THR A 99 6.73 -3.75 -0.86
C THR A 99 7.36 -3.78 0.53
N ALA A 100 8.45 -4.52 0.67
CA ALA A 100 9.15 -4.72 1.94
C ALA A 100 10.66 -4.61 1.76
N GLU A 101 11.29 -3.80 2.60
CA GLU A 101 12.73 -3.63 2.64
C GLU A 101 13.28 -4.00 4.01
N VAL A 102 14.36 -4.78 4.06
CA VAL A 102 15.13 -5.03 5.27
C VAL A 102 16.14 -3.91 5.44
N THR A 103 16.07 -3.22 6.59
CA THR A 103 16.95 -2.10 6.94
C THR A 103 17.99 -2.44 8.00
N ALA A 104 17.83 -3.59 8.66
CA ALA A 104 18.82 -4.15 9.57
C ALA A 104 18.65 -5.68 9.57
N ILE A 105 19.76 -6.40 9.62
CA ILE A 105 19.77 -7.86 9.72
C ILE A 105 21.06 -8.28 10.43
N SER A 106 20.93 -9.18 11.38
CA SER A 106 22.06 -9.75 12.11
C SER A 106 21.87 -11.25 12.29
N PRO A 107 22.93 -12.05 12.06
CA PRO A 107 22.89 -13.45 12.40
C PRO A 107 22.82 -13.65 13.91
N HIS A 108 22.16 -14.73 14.30
CA HIS A 108 22.28 -15.30 15.64
C HIS A 108 23.55 -16.14 15.76
#